data_AF-A0AAV7GAM0-F1
#
_entry.id   AF-A0AAV7GAM0-F1
#
_cell.length_a   1.000
_cell.length_b   1.000
_cell.length_c   1.000
_cell.angle_alpha   90.00
_cell.angle_beta   90.00
_cell.angle_gamma   90.00
#
_symmetry.space_group_name_H-M   'P 1'
#
loop_
_entity.id
_entity.type
_entity.pdbx_description
1 polymer ?
#
loop_
_entity_poly.entity_id
_entity_poly.type
_entity_poly.pdbx_seq_one_letter_code
_entity_poly.pdbx_strand_id
1 'polypeptide(L)' 'MPSLVPATIFSPEIPQTAGTNKFSTVIEFLRRQLHRDTLFVYVNSAFSPNPDELMIDLYNNFGFDGKLVVNYACSMAWG' A
#
# COMPACT_ATOMS: atom_id res chain seq x y z
N MET A 1 -11.08 -15.80 -15.26
CA MET A 1 -10.65 -14.45 -14.83
C MET A 1 -10.38 -14.52 -13.35
N PRO A 2 -9.18 -14.21 -12.84
CA PRO A 2 -8.98 -14.21 -11.40
C PRO A 2 -9.83 -13.07 -10.85
N SER A 3 -10.85 -13.43 -10.06
CA SER A 3 -11.70 -12.47 -9.39
C SER A 3 -10.79 -11.58 -8.54
N LEU A 4 -10.88 -10.27 -8.76
CA LEU A 4 -10.47 -9.27 -7.78
C LEU A 4 -11.25 -9.59 -6.51
N VAL A 5 -10.67 -10.39 -5.62
CA VAL A 5 -11.15 -10.45 -4.24
C VAL A 5 -11.07 -9.01 -3.75
N PRO A 6 -12.16 -8.43 -3.22
CA PRO A 6 -12.10 -7.10 -2.65
C PRO A 6 -11.10 -7.16 -1.49
N ALA A 7 -9.88 -6.70 -1.74
CA ALA A 7 -8.84 -6.67 -0.74
C ALA A 7 -9.30 -5.67 0.31
N THR A 8 -9.56 -6.17 1.51
CA THR A 8 -9.96 -5.39 2.69
C THR A 8 -9.17 -4.10 2.73
N ILE A 9 -9.88 -2.98 2.61
CA ILE A 9 -9.37 -1.61 2.74
C ILE A 9 -8.86 -1.47 4.17
N PHE A 10 -7.57 -1.77 4.36
CA PHE A 10 -6.86 -1.29 5.51
C PHE A 10 -6.63 0.21 5.23
N SER A 11 -7.42 1.07 5.86
CA SER A 11 -7.12 2.49 5.98
C SER A 11 -6.46 2.73 7.33
N PRO A 12 -5.18 2.35 7.54
CA PRO A 12 -4.48 2.88 8.70
C PRO A 12 -4.44 4.39 8.51
N GLU A 13 -4.99 5.12 9.48
CA GLU A 13 -4.85 6.57 9.58
C GLU A 13 -3.36 6.82 9.76
N ILE A 14 -2.64 7.05 8.66
CA ILE A 14 -1.18 7.20 8.69
C ILE A 14 -0.93 8.49 9.47
N PRO A 15 -0.39 8.42 10.70
CA PRO A 15 -0.16 9.61 11.48
C PRO A 15 0.81 10.49 10.69
N GLN A 16 0.62 11.80 10.68
CA GLN A 16 1.47 12.76 9.95
C GLN A 16 2.97 12.58 10.25
N THR A 17 3.31 12.00 11.40
CA THR A 17 4.67 11.65 11.84
C THR A 17 5.29 10.45 11.12
N ALA A 18 4.52 9.63 10.41
CA ALA A 18 5.02 8.53 9.57
C ALA A 18 5.34 8.99 8.13
N GLY A 19 5.17 10.28 7.80
CA GLY A 19 5.48 10.82 6.48
C GLY A 19 6.95 10.68 6.07
N THR A 20 7.87 10.59 7.04
CA THR A 20 9.31 10.37 6.80
C THR A 20 9.69 8.91 6.60
N ASN A 21 8.76 7.98 6.88
CA ASN A 21 9.03 6.56 6.66
C ASN A 21 8.94 6.22 5.16
N LYS A 22 9.75 5.26 4.77
CA LYS A 22 9.70 4.66 3.44
C LYS A 22 8.50 3.73 3.30
N PHE A 23 7.96 3.62 2.11
CA PHE A 23 6.86 2.72 1.78
C PHE A 23 7.21 1.24 2.03
N SER A 24 8.48 0.87 1.96
CA SER A 24 8.98 -0.45 2.36
C SER A 24 8.50 -0.89 3.76
N THR A 25 8.38 0.06 4.70
CA THR A 25 7.87 -0.21 6.06
C THR A 25 6.46 -0.79 6.03
N VAL A 26 5.60 -0.29 5.14
CA VAL A 26 4.22 -0.78 4.97
C VAL A 26 4.21 -2.17 4.37
N ILE A 27 5.05 -2.41 3.37
CA ILE A 27 5.18 -3.72 2.72
C ILE A 27 5.64 -4.75 3.75
N GLU A 28 6.68 -4.45 4.53
CA GLU A 28 7.17 -5.33 5.58
C GLU A 28 6.13 -5.57 6.68
N PHE A 29 5.41 -4.52 7.09
CA PHE A 29 4.34 -4.63 8.07
C PHE A 29 3.23 -5.57 7.60
N LEU A 30 2.74 -5.39 6.36
CA LEU A 30 1.74 -6.26 5.77
C LEU A 30 2.24 -7.70 5.62
N ARG A 31 3.48 -7.90 5.16
CA ARG A 31 4.09 -9.24 5.05
C ARG A 31 4.16 -9.96 6.40
N ARG A 32 4.55 -9.24 7.46
CA ARG A 32 4.58 -9.78 8.83
C ARG A 32 3.18 -10.11 9.34
N GLN A 33 2.21 -9.21 9.15
CA GLN A 33 0.83 -9.41 9.60
C GLN A 33 0.12 -10.57 8.87
N LEU A 34 0.31 -10.66 7.55
CA LEU A 34 -0.32 -11.68 6.71
C LEU A 34 0.49 -12.98 6.63
N HIS A 35 1.67 -13.05 7.25
CA HIS A 35 2.64 -14.15 7.16
C HIS A 35 2.88 -14.60 5.71
N ARG A 36 3.11 -13.64 4.81
CA ARG A 36 3.30 -13.90 3.37
C ARG A 36 4.65 -13.37 2.89
N ASP A 37 5.40 -14.23 2.21
CA ASP A 37 6.66 -13.85 1.56
C ASP A 37 6.45 -12.96 0.33
N THR A 38 5.42 -13.25 -0.46
CA THR A 38 5.09 -12.52 -1.69
C THR A 38 3.80 -11.74 -1.50
N LEU A 39 3.92 -10.41 -1.49
CA LEU A 39 2.80 -9.49 -1.39
C LEU A 39 3.01 -8.36 -2.38
N PHE A 40 2.00 -8.07 -3.19
CA PHE A 40 1.96 -6.94 -4.10
C PHE A 40 1.14 -5.84 -3.45
N VAL A 41 1.65 -4.62 -3.43
CA VAL A 41 0.99 -3.48 -2.79
C VAL A 41 0.80 -2.39 -3.83
N TYR A 42 -0.39 -1.80 -3.87
CA TYR A 42 -0.81 -0.83 -4.87
C TYR A 42 -1.40 0.40 -4.20
N VAL A 43 -1.02 1.58 -4.67
CA VAL A 43 -1.64 2.84 -4.24
C VAL A 43 -2.83 3.13 -5.15
N ASN A 44 -3.96 3.53 -4.56
CA ASN A 44 -5.22 3.86 -5.24
C ASN A 44 -5.73 2.80 -6.23
N SER A 45 -5.36 1.53 -6.04
CA SER A 45 -5.64 0.46 -7.01
C SER A 45 -5.22 0.90 -8.42
N ALA A 46 -4.04 1.48 -8.58
CA ALA A 46 -3.56 1.95 -9.88
C ALA A 46 -2.16 1.43 -10.18
N PHE A 47 -1.21 1.62 -9.25
CA PHE A 47 0.19 1.27 -9.47
C PHE A 47 0.87 0.84 -8.17
N SER A 48 1.99 0.11 -8.28
CA SER A 48 2.85 -0.23 -7.15
C SER A 48 3.93 0.84 -7.03
N PRO A 49 3.96 1.63 -5.94
CA PRO A 49 5.03 2.61 -5.71
C PRO A 49 6.36 1.90 -5.43
N ASN A 50 7.45 2.66 -5.52
CA ASN A 50 8.78 2.17 -5.18
C ASN A 50 8.91 2.03 -3.65
N PRO A 51 9.44 0.91 -3.11
CA PRO A 51 9.67 0.75 -1.68
C PRO A 51 10.53 1.85 -1.03
N ASP A 52 11.38 2.53 -1.81
CA ASP A 52 12.21 3.65 -1.32
C ASP A 52 11.49 5.01 -1.29
N GLU A 53 10.30 5.12 -1.90
CA GLU A 53 9.50 6.35 -1.84
C GLU A 53 9.02 6.63 -0.41
N LEU A 54 8.99 7.91 -0.06
CA LEU A 54 8.48 8.34 1.23
C LEU A 54 6.95 8.31 1.23
N MET A 55 6.37 7.93 2.37
CA MET A 55 4.92 7.92 2.55
C MET A 55 4.33 9.32 2.38
N ILE A 56 5.06 10.38 2.74
CA ILE A 56 4.61 11.76 2.56
C ILE A 56 4.49 12.14 1.09
N ASP A 57 5.41 11.69 0.24
CA ASP A 57 5.38 11.98 -1.19
C ASP A 57 4.20 11.28 -1.84
N LEU A 58 3.96 10.00 -1.48
CA LEU A 58 2.80 9.27 -1.95
C LEU A 58 1.49 9.91 -1.49
N TYR A 59 1.45 10.37 -0.24
CA TYR A 59 0.28 11.07 0.30
C TYR A 59 0.04 12.42 -0.40
N ASN A 60 1.09 13.20 -0.69
CA ASN A 60 0.96 14.49 -1.37
C ASN A 60 0.54 14.34 -2.84
N ASN A 61 1.02 13.29 -3.53
CA ASN A 61 0.71 13.06 -4.94
C ASN A 61 -0.60 12.29 -5.16
N PHE A 62 -0.94 11.36 -4.26
CA PHE A 62 -2.02 10.38 -4.45
C PHE A 62 -3.02 10.31 -3.28
N GLY A 63 -2.81 11.09 -2.22
CA GLY A 63 -3.75 11.16 -1.11
C GLY A 63 -5.08 11.76 -1.53
N PHE A 64 -6.16 11.21 -1.01
CA PHE A 64 -7.53 11.67 -1.25
C PHE A 64 -8.28 11.74 0.07
N ASP A 65 -9.02 12.83 0.29
CA ASP A 65 -9.82 13.03 1.52
C ASP A 65 -9.00 12.89 2.82
N GLY A 66 -7.75 13.35 2.79
CA GLY A 66 -6.84 13.27 3.93
C GLY A 66 -6.31 11.85 4.22
N LYS A 67 -6.44 10.91 3.28
CA LYS A 67 -6.03 9.51 3.45
C LYS A 67 -5.31 9.00 2.20
N LEU A 68 -4.37 8.08 2.39
CA LEU A 68 -3.74 7.35 1.28
C LEU A 68 -4.36 5.96 1.20
N VAL A 69 -5.00 5.64 0.08
CA VAL A 69 -5.60 4.32 -0.13
C VAL A 69 -4.53 3.36 -0.62
N VAL A 70 -4.25 2.32 0.17
CA VAL A 70 -3.29 1.27 -0.14
C VAL A 70 -4.02 -0.07 -0.23
N ASN A 71 -3.83 -0.76 -1.34
CA ASN A 71 -4.42 -2.04 -1.66
C ASN A 71 -3.31 -3.08 -1.71
N TYR A 72 -3.63 -4.34 -1.42
CA TYR A 72 -2.65 -5.41 -1.50
C TYR A 72 -3.25 -6.65 -2.17
N ALA A 73 -2.41 -7.43 -2.84
CA ALA A 73 -2.78 -8.65 -3.51
C ALA A 73 -1.72 -9.74 -3.26
N CYS A 74 -2.17 -10.99 -3.22
CA CYS A 74 -1.27 -12.16 -3.09
C CYS A 74 -0.68 -12.59 -4.43
N SER A 75 -1.31 -12.20 -5.54
CA SER A 75 -0.86 -12.45 -6.90
C SER A 75 -0.86 -11.14 -7.66
N MET A 76 -0.02 -11.04 -8.70
CA MET A 76 0.00 -9.87 -9.58
C MET A 76 -1.40 -9.64 -10.15
N ALA A 77 -2.02 -8.52 -9.79
CA ALA A 77 -3.38 -8.19 -10.21
C ALA A 77 -3.42 -7.60 -11.63
N TRP A 78 -2.32 -6.93 -12.02
CA TRP A 78 -2.07 -6.41 -13.37
C TRP A 78 -0.63 -6.71 -13.76
N GLY A 79 -0.48 -7.34 -14.93
CA GLY A 79 0.79 -7.61 -15.61
C GLY A 79 0.79 -6.97 -16.98
#